data_AF-A0A970XFD6-F1
#
_entry.id   AF-A0A970XFD6-F1
#
_cell.length_a   1.000
_cell.length_b   1.000
_cell.length_c   1.000
_cell.angle_alpha   90.00
_cell.angle_beta   90.00
_cell.angle_gamma   90.00
#
_symmetry.space_group_name_H-M   'P 1'
#
loop_
_entity.id
_entity.type
_entity.pdbx_description
1 polymer ?
#
loop_
_entity_poly.entity_id
_entity_poly.type
_entity_poly.pdbx_seq_one_letter_code
_entity_poly.pdbx_strand_id
1 'polypeptide(L)'
;TGGLSAVITPRDPRSRVTLENEGQRQAILFEAVRALGLVRYKYMRRDLKNGKVIIALVPIIRDTDRLVTAIRNTPILENSRKLDRIMKTTFGGSHG
;
A
#
# COMPACT_ATOMS: atom_id res chain seq x y z
N THR A 1 -24.62 -3.74 -7.05
CA THR A 1 -23.75 -3.59 -5.86
C THR A 1 -22.55 -2.76 -6.25
N GLY A 2 -22.39 -1.53 -5.75
CA GLY A 2 -21.26 -0.65 -6.09
C GLY A 2 -19.97 -0.97 -5.30
N GLY A 3 -18.84 -1.00 -5.99
CA GLY A 3 -17.51 -1.15 -5.38
C GLY A 3 -16.87 0.21 -5.05
N LEU A 4 -15.85 0.19 -4.21
CA LEU A 4 -14.93 1.32 -4.01
C LEU A 4 -13.54 0.92 -4.48
N SER A 5 -12.81 1.89 -5.01
CA SER A 5 -11.41 1.72 -5.36
C SER A 5 -10.58 2.96 -5.02
N ALA A 6 -9.30 2.73 -4.76
CA ALA A 6 -8.32 3.77 -4.51
C ALA A 6 -7.03 3.46 -5.26
N VAL A 7 -6.39 4.51 -5.78
CA VAL A 7 -5.07 4.43 -6.41
C VAL A 7 -4.06 5.11 -5.51
N ILE A 8 -3.10 4.34 -5.03
CA ILE A 8 -2.00 4.81 -4.20
C ILE A 8 -0.80 5.06 -5.10
N THR A 9 -0.39 6.32 -5.19
CA THR A 9 0.77 6.74 -5.98
C THR A 9 1.93 7.05 -5.04
N PRO A 10 3.11 6.40 -5.20
CA PRO A 10 4.27 6.73 -4.40
C PRO A 10 4.76 8.15 -4.72
N ARG A 11 5.07 8.93 -3.70
CA ARG A 11 5.56 10.32 -3.84
C ARG A 11 7.09 10.42 -3.99
N ASP A 12 7.81 9.36 -3.61
CA ASP A 12 9.27 9.30 -3.60
C ASP A 12 9.75 7.83 -3.69
N PRO A 13 11.04 7.59 -3.98
CA PRO A 13 11.59 6.23 -4.09
C PRO A 13 11.42 5.36 -2.84
N ARG A 14 11.49 5.93 -1.62
CA ARG A 14 11.30 5.17 -0.37
C ARG A 14 9.84 4.73 -0.22
N SER A 15 8.91 5.64 -0.55
CA SER A 15 7.48 5.32 -0.61
C SER A 15 7.19 4.21 -1.63
N ARG A 16 7.89 4.23 -2.78
CA ARG A 16 7.79 3.14 -3.77
C ARG A 16 8.21 1.81 -3.15
N VAL A 17 9.41 1.71 -2.59
CA VAL A 17 9.93 0.47 -1.95
C VAL A 17 8.99 -0.04 -0.86
N THR A 18 8.42 0.87 -0.08
CA THR A 18 7.42 0.56 0.95
C THR A 18 6.17 -0.07 0.33
N LEU A 19 5.65 0.48 -0.76
CA LEU A 19 4.51 -0.10 -1.50
C LEU A 19 4.88 -1.37 -2.27
N GLU A 20 6.16 -1.61 -2.54
CA GLU A 20 6.67 -2.84 -3.17
C GLU A 20 6.73 -4.02 -2.19
N ASN A 21 6.77 -3.75 -0.88
CA ASN A 21 6.64 -4.77 0.15
C ASN A 21 5.23 -5.36 0.18
N GLU A 22 5.13 -6.69 0.04
CA GLU A 22 3.84 -7.40 0.05
C GLU A 22 3.15 -7.33 1.42
N GLY A 23 3.90 -7.43 2.52
CA GLY A 23 3.34 -7.30 3.87
C GLY A 23 2.71 -5.93 4.09
N GLN A 24 3.37 -4.86 3.62
CA GLN A 24 2.81 -3.51 3.70
C GLN A 24 1.51 -3.38 2.90
N ARG A 25 1.49 -3.94 1.69
CA ARG A 25 0.28 -4.02 0.86
C ARG A 25 -0.86 -4.75 1.59
N GLN A 26 -0.58 -5.89 2.19
CA GLN A 26 -1.58 -6.63 2.98
C GLN A 26 -2.06 -5.84 4.19
N ALA A 27 -1.18 -5.10 4.87
CA ALA A 27 -1.55 -4.23 5.99
C ALA A 27 -2.51 -3.11 5.54
N ILE A 28 -2.24 -2.46 4.39
CA ILE A 28 -3.14 -1.44 3.83
C ILE A 28 -4.51 -2.04 3.52
N LEU A 29 -4.54 -3.24 2.91
CA LEU A 29 -5.79 -3.93 2.61
C LEU A 29 -6.58 -4.29 3.86
N PHE A 30 -5.87 -4.75 4.90
CA PHE A 30 -6.46 -5.12 6.17
C PHE A 30 -7.12 -3.92 6.86
N GLU A 31 -6.43 -2.78 6.94
CA GLU A 31 -7.00 -1.56 7.53
C GLU A 31 -8.21 -1.05 6.72
N ALA A 32 -8.15 -1.08 5.39
CA ALA A 32 -9.30 -0.72 4.56
C ALA A 32 -10.52 -1.63 4.80
N VAL A 33 -10.31 -2.95 4.92
CA VAL A 33 -11.37 -3.91 5.24
C VAL A 33 -11.90 -3.70 6.66
N ARG A 34 -11.03 -3.43 7.63
CA ARG A 34 -11.40 -3.17 9.02
C ARG A 34 -12.27 -1.92 9.16
N ALA A 35 -11.93 -0.84 8.44
CA ALA A 35 -12.64 0.43 8.54
C ALA A 35 -14.03 0.42 7.87
N LEU A 36 -14.20 -0.36 6.80
CA LEU A 36 -15.40 -0.33 5.96
C LEU A 36 -16.26 -1.59 6.06
N GLY A 37 -15.73 -2.68 6.59
CA GLY A 37 -16.30 -4.02 6.49
C GLY A 37 -16.26 -4.52 5.04
N LEU A 38 -16.17 -5.85 4.83
CA LEU A 38 -16.12 -6.44 3.48
C LEU A 38 -17.37 -7.27 3.21
N VAL A 39 -18.08 -6.96 2.12
CA VAL A 39 -19.23 -7.77 1.64
C VAL A 39 -18.74 -8.89 0.73
N ARG A 40 -17.96 -8.57 -0.31
CA ARG A 40 -17.36 -9.51 -1.28
C ARG A 40 -16.13 -8.87 -1.94
N TYR A 41 -15.23 -9.70 -2.47
CA TYR A 41 -14.08 -9.35 -3.31
C TYR A 41 -13.16 -8.23 -2.75
N LYS A 42 -11.92 -8.59 -2.44
CA LYS A 42 -10.85 -7.62 -2.17
C LYS A 42 -9.73 -7.88 -3.15
N TYR A 43 -9.25 -6.85 -3.81
CA TYR A 43 -8.26 -6.96 -4.86
C TYR A 43 -7.22 -5.87 -4.71
N MET A 44 -5.96 -6.29 -4.75
CA MET A 44 -4.84 -5.37 -4.85
C MET A 44 -4.01 -5.72 -6.08
N ARG A 45 -3.79 -4.73 -6.96
CA ARG A 45 -2.85 -4.87 -8.07
C ARG A 45 -1.80 -3.80 -8.02
N ARG A 46 -0.57 -4.24 -8.30
CA ARG A 46 0.58 -3.37 -8.50
C ARG A 46 0.76 -3.15 -9.99
N ASP A 47 0.97 -1.90 -10.38
CA ASP A 47 1.60 -1.58 -11.66
C ASP A 47 3.12 -1.62 -11.48
N LEU A 48 3.79 -2.56 -12.14
CA LEU A 48 5.24 -2.75 -12.08
C LEU A 48 6.00 -1.59 -12.73
N LYS A 49 5.39 -0.87 -13.69
CA LYS A 49 6.06 0.25 -14.39
C LYS A 49 6.19 1.48 -13.50
N ASN A 50 5.11 1.87 -12.80
CA ASN A 50 5.04 3.14 -12.08
C ASN A 50 5.06 3.01 -10.55
N GLY A 51 5.05 1.80 -9.99
CA GLY A 51 5.00 1.58 -8.54
C GLY A 51 3.64 1.94 -7.91
N LYS A 52 2.61 2.16 -8.73
CA LYS A 52 1.24 2.43 -8.28
C LYS A 52 0.61 1.16 -7.72
N VAL A 53 -0.17 1.32 -6.66
CA VAL A 53 -0.96 0.25 -6.06
C VAL A 53 -2.43 0.60 -6.17
N ILE A 54 -3.20 -0.28 -6.77
CA ILE A 54 -4.65 -0.16 -6.91
C ILE A 54 -5.28 -1.09 -5.89
N ILE A 55 -6.21 -0.56 -5.10
CA ILE A 55 -7.05 -1.33 -4.19
C ILE A 55 -8.49 -1.22 -4.69
N ALA A 56 -9.18 -2.34 -4.80
CA ALA A 56 -10.61 -2.39 -5.11
C ALA A 56 -11.31 -3.38 -4.17
N LEU A 57 -12.45 -2.97 -3.61
CA LEU A 57 -13.24 -3.80 -2.71
C LEU A 57 -14.73 -3.46 -2.78
N VAL A 58 -15.60 -4.40 -2.40
CA VAL A 58 -17.04 -4.13 -2.22
C VAL A 58 -17.35 -4.12 -0.72
N PRO A 59 -17.39 -2.92 -0.08
CA PRO A 59 -17.52 -2.83 1.37
C PRO A 59 -18.97 -2.84 1.83
N ILE A 60 -19.16 -3.06 3.14
CA ILE A 60 -20.45 -2.89 3.81
C ILE A 60 -20.77 -1.39 3.91
N ILE A 61 -19.79 -0.61 4.38
CA ILE A 61 -19.86 0.85 4.52
C ILE A 61 -19.27 1.47 3.25
N ARG A 62 -20.08 2.21 2.49
CA ARG A 62 -19.65 2.90 1.27
C ARG A 62 -19.20 4.32 1.57
N ASP A 63 -17.99 4.46 2.10
CA ASP A 63 -17.43 5.74 2.48
C ASP A 63 -16.00 5.88 1.92
N THR A 64 -15.84 6.78 0.95
CA THR A 64 -14.56 7.05 0.29
C THR A 64 -13.57 7.74 1.23
N ASP A 65 -14.05 8.61 2.12
CA ASP A 65 -13.19 9.35 3.04
C ASP A 65 -12.64 8.43 4.13
N ARG A 66 -13.46 7.50 4.62
CA ARG A 66 -13.01 6.41 5.49
C ARG A 66 -12.01 5.49 4.80
N LEU A 67 -12.22 5.16 3.52
CA LEU A 67 -11.24 4.38 2.74
C LEU A 67 -9.89 5.08 2.68
N VAL A 68 -9.89 6.35 2.30
CA VAL A 68 -8.66 7.17 2.20
C VAL A 68 -7.99 7.30 3.57
N THR A 69 -8.77 7.55 4.62
CA THR A 69 -8.27 7.68 6.00
C THR A 69 -7.62 6.39 6.49
N ALA A 70 -8.26 5.24 6.26
CA ALA A 70 -7.72 3.93 6.63
C ALA A 70 -6.38 3.64 5.92
N ILE A 71 -6.31 3.91 4.62
CA ILE A 71 -5.07 3.75 3.83
C ILE A 71 -3.96 4.67 4.37
N ARG A 72 -4.27 5.94 4.65
CA ARG A 72 -3.29 6.93 5.15
C ARG A 72 -2.77 6.61 6.54
N ASN A 73 -3.62 6.05 7.40
CA ASN A 73 -3.27 5.72 8.79
C ASN A 73 -2.63 4.33 8.94
N THR A 74 -2.44 3.59 7.84
CA THR A 74 -1.81 2.27 7.91
C THR A 74 -0.37 2.39 8.40
N PRO A 75 0.03 1.68 9.47
CA PRO A 75 1.39 1.74 9.99
C PRO A 75 2.39 1.10 9.01
N ILE A 76 3.61 1.65 8.96
CA ILE A 76 4.71 1.09 8.16
C ILE A 76 5.36 -0.06 8.94
N LEU A 77 5.35 -1.26 8.35
CA LEU A 77 5.91 -2.47 8.93
C LEU A 77 7.45 -2.42 8.99
N GLU A 78 8.02 -3.05 10.01
CA GLU A 78 9.47 -3.07 10.24
C GLU A 78 10.25 -3.76 9.11
N ASN A 79 9.69 -4.80 8.50
CA ASN A 79 10.30 -5.46 7.34
C ASN A 79 10.35 -4.56 6.09
N SER A 80 9.45 -3.58 5.99
CA SER A 80 9.45 -2.59 4.90
C SER A 80 10.56 -1.55 5.11
N ARG A 81 10.86 -1.22 6.37
CA ARG A 81 11.97 -0.34 6.75
C ARG A 81 13.33 -0.99 6.47
N LYS A 82 13.45 -2.32 6.63
CA LYS A 82 14.69 -3.05 6.28
C LYS A 82 15.00 -2.98 4.78
N LEU A 83 14.00 -3.07 3.91
CA LEU A 83 14.20 -2.92 2.46
C LEU A 83 14.73 -1.52 2.09
N ASP A 84 14.20 -0.46 2.70
CA ASP A 84 14.73 0.90 2.55
C ASP A 84 16.20 1.00 3.01
N ARG A 85 16.52 0.38 4.15
CA ARG A 85 17.88 0.41 4.72
C ARG A 85 18.90 -0.32 3.84
N ILE A 86 18.56 -1.49 3.32
CA ILE A 86 19.44 -2.27 2.43
C ILE A 86 19.71 -1.48 1.14
N MET A 87 18.68 -0.85 0.56
CA MET A 87 18.89 0.00 -0.63
C MET A 87 19.86 1.15 -0.37
N LYS A 88 19.84 1.79 0.80
CA LYS A 88 20.83 2.83 1.12
C LYS A 88 22.27 2.32 1.15
N THR A 89 22.50 1.08 1.61
CA THR A 89 23.85 0.51 1.73
C THR A 89 24.43 0.14 0.36
N THR A 90 23.62 -0.39 -0.57
CA THR A 90 24.12 -0.86 -1.87
C THR A 90 24.60 0.27 -2.79
N PHE A 91 24.06 1.49 -2.65
CA PHE A 91 24.51 2.66 -3.44
C PHE A 91 25.65 3.46 -2.77
N GLY A 92 26.20 3.00 -1.64
CA GLY A 92 27.31 3.64 -0.92
C GLY A 92 28.70 3.07 -1.20
N GLY A 93 28.82 2.08 -2.10
CA GLY A 93 30.11 1.50 -2.49
C GLY A 93 30.80 2.30 -3.59
N SER A 94 31.47 3.39 -3.22
CA SER A 94 32.44 4.05 -4.11
C SER A 94 33.59 3.08 -4.40
N HIS A 95 33.92 2.93 -5.68
CA HIS A 95 35.18 2.34 -6.14
C HIS A 95 36.35 3.05 -5.45
N GLY A 96 37.30 2.26 -4.94
CA GLY A 96 38.69 2.66 -4.78
C GLY A 96 39.49 2.23 -6.01
#